data_AF-A0A1E7F4L1-F1
#
_entry.id   AF-A0A1E7F4L1-F1
#
_cell.length_a   1.000
_cell.length_b   1.000
_cell.length_c   1.000
_cell.angle_alpha   90.00
_cell.angle_beta   90.00
_cell.angle_gamma   90.00
#
_symmetry.space_group_name_H-M   'P 1'
#
loop_
_entity.id
_entity.type
_entity.pdbx_description
1 polymer ?
#
loop_
_entity_poly.entity_id
_entity_poly.type
_entity_poly.pdbx_seq_one_letter_code
_entity_poly.pdbx_strand_id
1 'polypeptide(L)' 'MVSAETIREAGYKYDQDLQTWTMGGDSITGGVKMNFVVTKIHECDGTISLEGAKPARSLLVDSERTFEV' A
#
# COMPACT_ATOMS: atom_id res chain seq x y z
N MET A 1 -1.70 10.19 1.15
CA MET A 1 -1.70 9.54 2.46
C MET A 1 -2.86 8.56 2.52
N VAL A 2 -2.59 7.34 3.00
CA VAL A 2 -3.62 6.34 3.32
C VAL A 2 -3.66 6.24 4.84
N SER A 3 -4.85 6.34 5.43
CA SER A 3 -4.99 6.35 6.89
C SER A 3 -4.83 4.95 7.49
N ALA A 4 -4.47 4.89 8.77
CA ALA A 4 -4.41 3.63 9.52
C ALA A 4 -5.77 2.92 9.60
N GLU A 5 -6.87 3.67 9.68
CA GLU A 5 -8.23 3.11 9.63
C GLU A 5 -8.50 2.41 8.31
N THR A 6 -8.17 3.05 7.19
CA THR A 6 -8.36 2.48 5.86
C THR A 6 -7.58 1.16 5.67
N ILE A 7 -6.39 1.06 6.27
CA ILE A 7 -5.59 -0.18 6.23
C ILE A 7 -6.26 -1.29 7.05
N ARG A 8 -6.83 -0.95 8.22
CA ARG A 8 -7.61 -1.91 9.03
C ARG A 8 -8.87 -2.39 8.32
N GLU A 9 -9.60 -1.49 7.67
CA GLU A 9 -10.79 -1.83 6.88
C GLU A 9 -10.47 -2.76 5.70
N ALA A 10 -9.25 -2.68 5.16
CA ALA A 10 -8.75 -3.59 4.13
C ALA A 10 -8.36 -4.99 4.66
N GLY A 11 -8.44 -5.22 5.98
CA GLY A 11 -8.17 -6.52 6.61
C GLY A 11 -6.77 -6.68 7.20
N TYR A 12 -5.92 -5.66 7.12
CA TYR A 12 -4.58 -5.70 7.70
C TYR A 12 -4.61 -5.44 9.20
N LYS A 13 -3.73 -6.14 9.92
CA LYS A 13 -3.49 -5.96 11.36
C LYS A 13 -2.13 -5.32 11.57
N TYR A 14 -2.03 -4.41 12.53
CA TYR A 14 -0.73 -3.85 12.88
C TYR A 14 0.03 -4.86 13.75
N ASP A 15 1.19 -5.28 13.26
CA ASP A 15 2.17 -6.09 13.99
C ASP A 15 3.11 -5.14 14.74
N GLN A 16 3.05 -5.18 16.07
CA GLN A 16 3.81 -4.28 16.93
C GLN A 16 5.28 -4.68 17.03
N ASP A 17 5.62 -5.95 16.88
CA ASP A 17 7.00 -6.43 16.93
C ASP A 17 7.75 -6.07 15.64
N LEU A 18 7.09 -6.23 14.49
CA LEU A 18 7.64 -5.88 13.18
C LEU A 18 7.46 -4.40 12.82
N GLN A 19 6.58 -3.68 13.53
CA GLN A 19 6.17 -2.30 13.20
C GLN A 19 5.61 -2.18 11.77
N THR A 20 4.79 -3.16 11.36
CA THR A 20 4.23 -3.24 9.98
C THR A 20 2.77 -3.65 9.98
N TRP A 21 2.07 -3.38 8.88
CA TRP A 21 0.69 -3.87 8.69
C TRP A 21 0.71 -5.20 7.96
N THR A 22 0.11 -6.26 8.51
CA THR A 22 0.16 -7.62 7.95
C THR A 22 -1.22 -8.21 7.67
N MET A 23 -1.34 -8.98 6.60
CA MET A 23 -2.56 -9.72 6.24
C MET A 23 -2.18 -10.99 5.48
N GLY A 24 -2.43 -12.17 6.07
CA GLY A 24 -2.36 -13.44 5.33
C GLY A 24 -1.08 -13.70 4.53
N GLY A 25 0.09 -13.41 5.11
CA GLY A 25 1.39 -13.56 4.43
C GLY A 25 1.86 -12.32 3.65
N ASP A 26 1.03 -11.27 3.57
CA ASP A 26 1.38 -9.98 3.01
C ASP A 26 1.72 -8.96 4.10
N SER A 27 2.59 -7.98 3.78
CA SER A 27 2.95 -6.89 4.68
C SER A 27 3.11 -5.54 3.96
N ILE A 28 2.59 -4.47 4.57
CA ILE A 28 2.80 -3.08 4.15
C ILE A 28 3.83 -2.47 5.09
N THR A 29 5.01 -2.18 4.55
CA THR A 29 6.13 -1.52 5.22
C THR A 29 6.73 -0.43 4.34
N GLY A 30 7.64 0.38 4.89
CA GLY A 30 8.36 1.39 4.14
C GLY A 30 9.09 0.79 2.93
N GLY A 31 8.95 1.41 1.76
CA GLY A 31 9.59 0.98 0.51
C GLY A 31 8.79 -0.01 -0.36
N VAL A 32 7.61 -0.46 0.09
CA VAL A 32 6.74 -1.33 -0.72
C VAL A 32 5.91 -0.52 -1.71
N LYS A 33 5.81 -1.01 -2.97
CA LYS A 33 4.89 -0.46 -3.97
C LYS A 33 3.46 -0.89 -3.66
N MET A 34 2.56 0.08 -3.53
CA MET A 34 1.14 -0.15 -3.27
C MET A 34 0.26 0.52 -4.31
N ASN A 35 -0.83 -0.14 -4.66
CA ASN A 35 -1.94 0.46 -5.36
C ASN A 35 -2.98 0.94 -4.34
N PHE A 36 -3.63 2.05 -4.66
CA PHE A 36 -4.74 2.58 -3.90
C PHE A 36 -5.63 3.38 -4.83
N VAL A 37 -6.90 3.55 -4.45
CA VAL A 37 -7.83 4.40 -5.19
C VAL A 37 -7.75 5.80 -4.62
N VAL A 38 -7.41 6.79 -5.44
CA VAL A 38 -7.44 8.20 -5.04
C VAL A 38 -8.90 8.60 -4.81
N THR A 39 -9.21 9.08 -3.62
CA THR A 39 -10.55 9.56 -3.25
C THR A 39 -10.61 11.08 -3.18
N LYS A 40 -9.47 11.74 -2.94
CA LYS A 40 -9.39 13.19 -2.81
C LYS A 40 -8.04 13.73 -3.24
N ILE A 41 -8.05 14.93 -3.81
CA ILE A 41 -6.86 15.66 -4.23
C ILE A 41 -6.90 17.03 -3.59
N HIS A 42 -5.80 17.39 -2.93
CA HIS A 42 -5.58 18.67 -2.29
C HIS A 42 -4.37 19.35 -2.92
N GLU A 43 -4.50 20.63 -3.26
CA GLU A 43 -3.39 21.47 -3.69
C GLU A 43 -3.25 22.61 -2.68
N CYS A 44 -2.02 22.82 -2.20
CA CYS A 44 -1.67 23.91 -1.29
C CYS A 44 -0.21 24.30 -1.55
N ASP A 45 0.02 25.58 -1.85
CA ASP A 45 1.35 26.15 -2.06
C ASP A 45 2.23 25.36 -3.06
N GLY A 46 1.63 24.85 -4.13
CA GLY A 46 2.32 24.07 -5.15
C GLY A 46 2.60 22.61 -4.78
N THR A 47 2.16 22.16 -3.60
CA THR A 47 2.21 20.76 -3.19
C THR A 47 0.88 20.08 -3.46
N ILE A 48 0.91 18.99 -4.23
CA ILE A 48 -0.25 18.13 -4.46
C ILE A 48 -0.22 16.99 -3.44
N SER A 49 -1.24 16.94 -2.59
CA SER A 49 -1.50 15.87 -1.64
C SER A 49 -2.68 15.02 -2.10
N LEU A 50 -2.51 13.70 -2.11
CA LEU A 50 -3.55 12.75 -2.49
C LEU A 50 -4.03 11.99 -1.26
N GLU A 51 -5.34 11.88 -1.05
CA GLU A 51 -5.92 10.94 -0.08
C GLU A 51 -6.47 9.73 -0.83
N GLY A 52 -6.33 8.54 -0.24
CA GLY A 52 -6.68 7.30 -0.92
C GLY A 52 -7.30 6.23 -0.02
N ALA A 53 -8.09 5.37 -0.66
CA ALA A 53 -8.78 4.24 -0.03
C ALA A 53 -8.37 2.89 -0.66
N LYS A 54 -8.75 1.80 0.01
CA LYS A 54 -8.54 0.40 -0.45
C LYS A 54 -7.08 0.12 -0.83
N PRO A 55 -6.14 0.25 0.12
CA PRO A 55 -4.75 -0.10 -0.13
C PRO A 55 -4.66 -1.59 -0.49
N ALA A 56 -4.01 -1.89 -1.60
CA ALA A 56 -3.67 -3.24 -2.01
C ALA A 56 -2.21 -3.22 -2.48
N ARG A 57 -1.40 -4.18 -2.03
CA ARG A 57 -0.05 -4.31 -2.57
C ARG A 57 -0.14 -4.52 -4.07
N SER A 58 0.66 -3.76 -4.82
CA SER A 58 0.75 -3.99 -6.25
C SER A 58 1.46 -5.32 -6.47
N LEU A 59 0.71 -6.38 -6.75
CA LEU A 59 1.25 -7.60 -7.35
C LEU A 59 1.62 -7.29 -8.81
N LEU A 60 2.52 -6.33 -9.03
CA LEU A 60 3.39 -6.45 -10.18
C LEU A 60 4.28 -7.64 -9.82
N VAL A 61 3.81 -8.83 -10.16
CA VAL A 61 4.74 -9.90 -10.51
C VAL A 61 5.65 -9.26 -11.55
N ASP A 62 6.89 -8.95 -11.15
CA ASP A 62 7.99 -8.84 -12.08
C ASP A 62 7.91 -10.13 -12.90
N SER A 63 7.30 -10.04 -14.07
CA SER A 63 7.28 -11.12 -15.05
C SER A 63 8.67 -11.16 -15.70
N GLU A 64 9.72 -11.23 -14.89
CA GLU A 64 10.99 -11.79 -15.29
C GLU A 64 10.84 -13.32 -15.18
N ARG A 65 9.97 -13.85 -16.04
CA ARG A 65 9.82 -15.27 -16.25
C ARG A 65 11.09 -15.72 -16.95
N THR A 66 12.01 -16.29 -16.18
CA THR A 66 13.18 -17.01 -16.65
C THR A 66 12.73 -18.00 -17.74
N PHE A 67 13.26 -17.87 -18.95
CA PHE A 67 13.35 -18.98 -19.89
C PHE A 67 14.81 -19.42 -19.87
N GLU A 68 15.13 -20.33 -18.95
CA GLU A 68 16.30 -21.20 -19.10
C GLU A 68 15.97 -22.22 -20.19
N VAL A 69 16.81 -22.28 -21.23
CA VAL A 69 16.85 -23.33 -22.25
C VAL A 69 18.23 -23.98 -22.18
#